data_AF-A0AAV4SWA3-F1
#
_entry.id   AF-A0AAV4SWA3-F1
#
_cell.length_a   1.000
_cell.length_b   1.000
_cell.length_c   1.000
_cell.angle_alpha   90.00
_cell.angle_beta   90.00
_cell.angle_gamma   90.00
#
_symmetry.space_group_name_H-M   'P 1'
#
loop_
_entity.id
_entity.type
_entity.pdbx_description
1 polymer ?
#
loop_
_entity_poly.entity_id
_entity_poly.type
_entity_poly.pdbx_seq_one_letter_code
_entity_poly.pdbx_strand_id
1 'polypeptide(L)'
;MSMLIQKFFKLQVGKKAEARLVARRQARAEAREIRMREIEKQQKRGDVNDNQYDDHVIEEPARPPRGIRSDTHRERAPSYASESRRSSEDIPETIGSKEYKLLTNQVMELEEKFRKAMITTAQLDNEKTTLSYQVDTLKDELEELEELNLLVQKDYKSVSRSYELMSQDFKDLKRQTELLKECIRLRDELIAEHGLVLVGGEEEEVKDDDDDDLHSDNKKKSESEREKRIAKMALVSQAAADILNKAGSGTLDVRLKKLAEEKQELLDEIYRLRLDLEEERQKAYKLDQLSLRSTGVNGPEMKLMEVQREANKQVNDYKYRLKKAEQEVTTLQSSVSRLEGQLNRFKTQAESSETIEDELKAEKRKLQRELREAQARMEELETANIHLQKRIDKLKTGKNALIKT
;
A
#
# COMPACT_ATOMS: atom_id res chain seq x y z
N MET A 1 6.58 9.91 -36.13
CA MET A 1 5.17 10.04 -36.54
C MET A 1 4.45 8.69 -36.68
N SER A 2 5.05 7.68 -37.32
CA SER A 2 4.42 6.35 -37.56
C SER A 2 3.94 5.59 -36.30
N MET A 3 4.74 5.53 -35.23
CA MET A 3 4.35 4.79 -34.00
C MET A 3 3.17 5.40 -33.23
N LEU A 4 3.00 6.73 -33.26
CA LEU A 4 1.88 7.40 -32.59
C LEU A 4 0.55 7.09 -33.30
N ILE A 5 0.56 7.12 -34.63
CA ILE A 5 -0.60 6.79 -35.47
C ILE A 5 -0.98 5.31 -35.26
N GLN A 6 0.02 4.43 -35.19
CA GLN A 6 -0.20 3.00 -34.96
C GLN A 6 -0.75 2.70 -33.55
N LYS A 7 -0.30 3.41 -32.52
CA LYS A 7 -0.88 3.35 -31.17
C LYS A 7 -2.31 3.86 -31.15
N PHE A 8 -2.59 5.00 -31.78
CA PHE A 8 -3.93 5.57 -31.86
C PHE A 8 -4.91 4.63 -32.57
N PHE A 9 -4.50 4.04 -33.69
CA PHE A 9 -5.33 3.09 -34.44
C PHE A 9 -5.60 1.81 -33.63
N LYS A 10 -4.60 1.24 -32.96
CA LYS A 10 -4.79 0.08 -32.05
C LYS A 10 -5.74 0.41 -30.91
N LEU A 11 -5.64 1.60 -30.32
CA LEU A 11 -6.53 2.06 -29.25
C LEU A 11 -7.97 2.23 -29.75
N GLN A 12 -8.15 2.81 -30.94
CA GLN A 12 -9.45 3.02 -31.55
C GLN A 12 -10.12 1.70 -31.96
N VAL A 13 -9.35 0.74 -32.46
CA VAL A 13 -9.83 -0.62 -32.76
C VAL A 13 -10.22 -1.36 -31.48
N GLY A 14 -9.42 -1.25 -30.41
CA GLY A 14 -9.72 -1.84 -29.10
C GLY A 14 -11.03 -1.31 -28.51
N LYS A 15 -11.20 0.02 -28.47
CA LYS A 15 -12.43 0.66 -27.97
C LYS A 15 -13.67 0.27 -28.78
N LYS A 16 -13.54 0.15 -30.12
CA LYS A 16 -14.64 -0.32 -30.98
C LYS A 16 -14.99 -1.78 -30.75
N ALA A 17 -14.00 -2.65 -30.50
CA ALA A 17 -14.24 -4.06 -30.21
C ALA A 17 -14.92 -4.24 -28.83
N GLU A 18 -14.47 -3.48 -27.83
CA GLU A 18 -15.06 -3.47 -26.49
C GLU A 18 -16.51 -2.95 -26.51
N ALA A 19 -16.78 -1.85 -27.21
CA ALA A 19 -18.15 -1.33 -27.37
C ALA A 19 -19.08 -2.33 -28.07
N ARG A 20 -18.59 -3.08 -29.06
CA ARG A 20 -19.35 -4.15 -29.72
C ARG A 20 -19.64 -5.33 -28.79
N LEU A 21 -18.68 -5.71 -27.94
CA LEU A 21 -18.87 -6.76 -26.94
C LEU A 21 -19.90 -6.34 -25.89
N VAL A 22 -19.82 -5.09 -25.39
CA VAL A 22 -20.79 -4.54 -24.44
C VAL A 22 -22.19 -4.49 -25.06
N ALA A 23 -22.33 -4.03 -26.30
CA ALA A 23 -23.60 -4.02 -27.00
C ALA A 23 -24.18 -5.44 -27.21
N ARG A 24 -23.32 -6.43 -27.50
CA ARG A 24 -23.74 -7.84 -27.62
C ARG A 24 -24.23 -8.40 -26.28
N ARG A 25 -23.54 -8.10 -25.18
CA ARG A 25 -23.94 -8.49 -23.81
C ARG A 25 -25.27 -7.84 -23.42
N GLN A 26 -25.44 -6.56 -23.73
CA GLN A 26 -26.70 -5.86 -23.48
C GLN A 26 -27.87 -6.45 -24.28
N ALA A 27 -27.66 -6.73 -25.58
CA ALA A 27 -28.68 -7.35 -26.42
C ALA A 27 -29.07 -8.76 -25.93
N ARG A 28 -28.09 -9.57 -25.47
CA ARG A 28 -28.37 -10.87 -24.82
C ARG A 28 -29.17 -10.69 -23.53
N ALA A 29 -28.81 -9.73 -22.68
CA ALA A 29 -29.54 -9.44 -21.45
C ALA A 29 -30.99 -9.00 -21.70
N GLU A 30 -31.22 -8.11 -22.68
CA GLU A 30 -32.56 -7.68 -23.10
C GLU A 30 -33.37 -8.85 -23.68
N ALA A 31 -32.76 -9.73 -24.47
CA ALA A 31 -33.40 -10.94 -24.99
C ALA A 31 -33.83 -11.90 -23.88
N ARG A 32 -32.97 -12.11 -22.86
CA ARG A 32 -33.30 -12.89 -21.65
C ARG A 32 -34.51 -12.28 -20.93
N GLU A 33 -34.53 -10.96 -20.77
CA GLU A 33 -35.61 -10.27 -20.06
C GLU A 33 -36.96 -10.35 -20.80
N ILE A 34 -36.96 -10.17 -22.12
CA ILE A 34 -38.17 -10.31 -22.95
C ILE A 34 -38.74 -11.73 -22.85
N ARG A 35 -37.86 -12.74 -22.94
CA ARG A 35 -38.22 -14.15 -22.84
C ARG A 35 -38.80 -14.49 -21.46
N MET A 36 -38.21 -13.97 -20.37
CA MET A 36 -38.74 -14.15 -19.02
C MET A 36 -40.14 -13.55 -18.84
N ARG A 37 -40.39 -12.35 -19.40
CA ARG A 37 -41.73 -11.74 -19.34
C ARG A 37 -42.77 -12.51 -20.14
N GLU A 38 -42.40 -13.13 -21.26
CA GLU A 38 -43.34 -13.92 -22.07
C GLU A 38 -43.72 -15.24 -21.37
N ILE A 39 -42.78 -15.89 -20.66
CA ILE A 39 -43.06 -17.07 -19.82
C ILE A 39 -44.04 -16.71 -18.71
N GLU A 40 -43.79 -15.63 -17.98
CA GLU A 40 -44.66 -15.17 -16.90
C GLU A 40 -46.08 -14.87 -17.41
N LYS A 41 -46.18 -14.32 -18.62
CA LYS A 41 -47.44 -14.06 -19.29
C LYS A 41 -48.15 -15.32 -19.75
N GLN A 42 -47.44 -16.35 -20.21
CA GLN A 42 -48.00 -17.65 -20.57
C GLN A 42 -48.47 -18.43 -19.35
N GLN A 43 -47.72 -18.41 -18.24
CA GLN A 43 -48.12 -18.98 -16.95
C GLN A 43 -49.42 -18.34 -16.44
N LYS A 44 -49.49 -17.00 -16.45
CA LYS A 44 -50.71 -16.26 -16.08
C LYS A 44 -51.91 -16.55 -17.00
N ARG A 45 -51.69 -16.95 -18.25
CA ARG A 45 -52.76 -17.33 -19.20
C ARG A 45 -53.21 -18.77 -19.02
N GLY A 46 -52.30 -19.67 -18.63
CA GLY A 46 -52.61 -21.07 -18.30
C GLY A 46 -53.53 -21.19 -17.09
N ASP A 47 -53.23 -20.44 -16.01
CA ASP A 47 -54.04 -20.43 -14.78
C ASP A 47 -55.49 -19.93 -14.99
N VAL A 48 -55.72 -19.05 -15.98
CA VAL A 48 -57.07 -18.53 -16.30
C VAL A 48 -57.90 -19.56 -17.07
N ASN A 49 -57.26 -20.41 -17.87
CA ASN A 49 -57.95 -21.40 -18.71
C ASN A 49 -58.35 -22.66 -17.92
N ASP A 50 -57.61 -23.02 -16.87
CA ASP A 50 -57.97 -24.12 -15.95
C ASP A 50 -59.26 -23.80 -15.15
N ASN A 51 -59.56 -22.53 -14.91
CA ASN A 51 -60.81 -22.11 -14.22
C ASN A 51 -62.04 -22.08 -15.12
N GLN A 52 -61.90 -22.21 -16.45
CA GLN A 52 -63.01 -22.03 -17.39
C GLN A 52 -63.66 -23.36 -17.85
N TYR A 53 -63.09 -24.50 -17.45
CA TYR A 53 -63.69 -25.82 -17.71
C TYR A 53 -64.64 -26.30 -16.60
N ASP A 54 -64.81 -25.54 -15.51
CA ASP A 54 -65.63 -25.94 -14.37
C ASP A 54 -67.04 -25.31 -14.34
N ASP A 55 -67.36 -24.37 -15.26
CA ASP A 55 -68.60 -23.56 -15.20
C ASP A 55 -69.60 -23.78 -16.35
N HIS A 56 -69.68 -25.00 -16.91
CA HIS A 56 -70.71 -25.33 -17.91
C HIS A 56 -71.50 -26.59 -17.53
N VAL A 57 -72.31 -26.49 -16.48
CA VAL A 57 -73.43 -27.41 -16.22
C VAL A 57 -74.66 -26.60 -15.79
N ILE A 58 -75.69 -26.61 -16.65
CA ILE A 58 -77.07 -26.13 -16.51
C ILE A 58 -77.35 -24.70 -17.01
N GLU A 59 -77.76 -24.55 -18.28
CA GLU A 59 -78.80 -23.58 -18.62
C GLU A 59 -79.66 -24.03 -19.83
N GLU A 60 -80.98 -24.01 -19.62
CA GLU A 60 -82.07 -24.39 -20.54
C GLU A 60 -82.27 -23.31 -21.65
N PRO A 61 -82.62 -23.65 -22.91
CA PRO A 61 -82.67 -22.64 -23.95
C PRO A 61 -84.02 -21.90 -24.00
N ALA A 62 -84.01 -20.61 -23.67
CA ALA A 62 -85.13 -19.71 -23.94
C ALA A 62 -85.16 -19.23 -25.41
N ARG A 63 -86.37 -19.15 -25.98
CA ARG A 63 -86.71 -18.65 -27.33
C ARG A 63 -86.14 -17.26 -27.64
N PRO A 64 -85.80 -16.93 -28.92
CA PRO A 64 -85.52 -15.56 -29.31
C PRO A 64 -86.75 -14.85 -29.89
N PRO A 65 -86.97 -13.55 -29.64
CA PRO A 65 -87.73 -12.68 -30.52
C PRO A 65 -86.85 -11.97 -31.54
N ARG A 66 -87.51 -11.60 -32.63
CA ARG A 66 -87.01 -11.09 -33.91
C ARG A 66 -86.44 -9.67 -33.87
N GLY A 67 -85.49 -9.43 -34.79
CA GLY A 67 -85.38 -8.21 -35.62
C GLY A 67 -84.42 -7.14 -35.10
N ILE A 68 -83.63 -6.41 -35.89
CA ILE A 68 -83.64 -6.07 -37.32
C ILE A 68 -82.21 -5.65 -37.77
N ARG A 69 -81.75 -6.23 -38.90
CA ARG A 69 -80.98 -5.72 -40.07
C ARG A 69 -79.77 -4.77 -39.85
N SER A 70 -78.63 -5.00 -40.51
CA SER A 70 -78.39 -4.75 -41.94
C SER A 70 -77.02 -5.33 -42.34
N ASP A 71 -76.95 -6.24 -43.33
CA ASP A 71 -76.66 -6.03 -44.77
C ASP A 71 -75.17 -5.82 -45.12
N THR A 72 -74.56 -6.80 -45.79
CA THR A 72 -74.24 -6.71 -47.24
C THR A 72 -73.48 -7.94 -47.78
N HIS A 73 -74.06 -8.56 -48.83
CA HIS A 73 -73.46 -9.21 -50.01
C HIS A 73 -72.49 -10.40 -49.88
N ARG A 74 -72.45 -11.41 -50.78
CA ARG A 74 -73.26 -12.00 -51.88
C ARG A 74 -72.36 -13.19 -52.33
N GLU A 75 -72.84 -14.42 -52.48
CA GLU A 75 -73.19 -15.00 -53.77
C GLU A 75 -73.73 -16.44 -53.60
N ARG A 76 -74.54 -16.83 -54.58
CA ARG A 76 -75.54 -17.90 -54.56
C ARG A 76 -75.31 -18.79 -55.78
N ALA A 77 -75.40 -20.10 -55.61
CA ALA A 77 -75.96 -21.00 -56.63
C ALA A 77 -76.64 -22.22 -55.97
N PRO A 78 -77.73 -22.77 -56.56
CA PRO A 78 -78.76 -23.50 -55.81
C PRO A 78 -79.05 -24.92 -56.34
N SER A 79 -80.11 -25.53 -55.79
CA SER A 79 -80.83 -26.77 -56.15
C SER A 79 -80.44 -27.97 -55.27
N TYR A 80 -81.36 -28.77 -54.72
CA TYR A 80 -82.79 -28.96 -54.95
C TYR A 80 -83.44 -29.57 -53.69
N ALA A 81 -84.75 -29.34 -53.57
CA ALA A 81 -85.66 -29.83 -52.55
C ALA A 81 -85.68 -31.38 -52.45
N SER A 82 -85.91 -31.93 -51.25
CA SER A 82 -87.28 -32.26 -50.84
C SER A 82 -87.39 -32.82 -49.42
N GLU A 83 -88.48 -32.40 -48.78
CA GLU A 83 -89.24 -33.00 -47.69
C GLU A 83 -88.70 -34.26 -46.98
N SER A 84 -88.72 -34.21 -45.64
CA SER A 84 -89.73 -34.98 -44.90
C SER A 84 -89.78 -34.58 -43.42
N ARG A 85 -90.96 -34.12 -42.99
CA ARG A 85 -91.38 -34.11 -41.59
C ARG A 85 -91.86 -35.52 -41.24
N ARG A 86 -91.27 -36.14 -40.22
CA ARG A 86 -91.83 -37.23 -39.40
C ARG A 86 -90.85 -37.46 -38.25
N SER A 87 -91.18 -37.04 -37.02
CA SER A 87 -91.99 -37.82 -36.08
C SER A 87 -91.21 -39.03 -35.55
N SER A 88 -90.87 -39.00 -34.25
CA SER A 88 -90.72 -40.14 -33.32
C SER A 88 -89.60 -39.88 -32.30
N GLU A 89 -89.98 -39.35 -31.13
CA GLU A 89 -89.45 -39.89 -29.89
C GLU A 89 -89.90 -41.34 -29.79
N ASP A 90 -89.03 -42.30 -30.10
CA ASP A 90 -89.13 -43.69 -29.64
C ASP A 90 -87.71 -44.22 -29.44
N ILE A 91 -87.24 -44.16 -28.19
CA ILE A 91 -86.02 -44.86 -27.76
C ILE A 91 -86.42 -46.34 -27.56
N PRO A 92 -85.80 -47.30 -28.26
CA PRO A 92 -86.21 -48.69 -28.18
C PRO A 92 -85.81 -49.31 -26.83
N GLU A 93 -86.82 -49.77 -26.08
CA GLU A 93 -86.66 -50.70 -24.95
C GLU A 93 -86.13 -52.05 -25.48
N THR A 94 -84.82 -52.17 -25.69
CA THR A 94 -84.18 -53.48 -25.99
C THR A 94 -82.73 -53.59 -25.53
N ILE A 95 -82.27 -52.69 -24.68
CA ILE A 95 -81.03 -52.85 -23.90
C ILE A 95 -81.43 -52.70 -22.43
N GLY A 96 -81.19 -53.73 -21.62
CA GLY A 96 -81.54 -53.69 -20.20
C GLY A 96 -80.89 -52.48 -19.54
N SER A 97 -81.64 -51.70 -18.77
CA SER A 97 -81.19 -50.42 -18.19
C SER A 97 -79.91 -50.50 -17.34
N LYS A 98 -79.43 -51.71 -17.01
CA LYS A 98 -78.14 -51.94 -16.33
C LYS A 98 -76.94 -51.93 -17.28
N GLU A 99 -77.09 -52.43 -18.50
CA GLU A 99 -76.00 -52.51 -19.49
C GLU A 99 -75.72 -51.15 -20.12
N TYR A 100 -76.78 -50.36 -20.40
CA TYR A 100 -76.64 -48.95 -20.76
C TYR A 100 -75.88 -48.15 -19.70
N LYS A 101 -76.21 -48.35 -18.41
CA LYS A 101 -75.53 -47.69 -17.28
C LYS A 101 -74.05 -48.07 -17.16
N LEU A 102 -73.70 -49.33 -17.44
CA LEU A 102 -72.31 -49.78 -17.41
C LEU A 102 -71.50 -49.14 -18.54
N LEU A 103 -72.07 -49.07 -19.75
CA LEU A 103 -71.43 -48.45 -20.89
C LEU A 103 -71.26 -46.94 -20.69
N THR A 104 -72.26 -46.25 -20.12
CA THR A 104 -72.13 -44.82 -19.78
C THR A 104 -71.05 -44.59 -18.73
N ASN A 105 -70.92 -45.47 -17.72
CA ASN A 105 -69.85 -45.36 -16.72
C ASN A 105 -68.46 -45.57 -17.34
N GLN A 106 -68.30 -46.52 -18.26
CA GLN A 106 -67.04 -46.74 -18.98
C GLN A 106 -66.68 -45.54 -19.87
N VAL A 107 -67.67 -44.95 -20.55
CA VAL A 107 -67.48 -43.72 -21.32
C VAL A 107 -67.03 -42.59 -20.39
N MET A 108 -67.69 -42.40 -19.24
CA MET A 108 -67.29 -41.39 -18.25
C MET A 108 -65.87 -41.62 -17.70
N GLU A 109 -65.48 -42.86 -17.40
CA GLU A 109 -64.12 -43.17 -16.94
C GLU A 109 -63.05 -42.91 -18.02
N LEU A 110 -63.36 -43.20 -19.29
CA LEU A 110 -62.49 -42.89 -20.41
C LEU A 110 -62.38 -41.39 -20.65
N GLU A 111 -63.48 -40.66 -20.54
CA GLU A 111 -63.50 -39.19 -20.60
C GLU A 111 -62.68 -38.57 -19.47
N GLU A 112 -62.77 -39.09 -18.24
CA GLU A 112 -61.96 -38.60 -17.12
C GLU A 112 -60.47 -38.90 -17.30
N LYS A 113 -60.12 -40.10 -17.79
CA LYS A 113 -58.72 -40.46 -18.12
C LYS A 113 -58.17 -39.59 -19.24
N PHE A 114 -58.97 -39.32 -20.28
CA PHE A 114 -58.60 -38.43 -21.37
C PHE A 114 -58.38 -37.00 -20.85
N ARG A 115 -59.28 -36.48 -20.00
CA ARG A 115 -59.14 -35.17 -19.37
C ARG A 115 -57.84 -35.08 -18.55
N LYS A 116 -57.55 -36.07 -17.71
CA LYS A 116 -56.30 -36.13 -16.94
C LYS A 116 -55.07 -36.16 -17.85
N ALA A 117 -55.08 -36.98 -18.91
CA ALA A 117 -53.99 -37.04 -19.88
C ALA A 117 -53.77 -35.69 -20.58
N MET A 118 -54.84 -35.00 -20.96
CA MET A 118 -54.76 -33.66 -21.55
C MET A 118 -54.17 -32.62 -20.60
N ILE A 119 -54.57 -32.62 -19.33
CA ILE A 119 -54.00 -31.73 -18.30
C ILE A 119 -52.51 -32.01 -18.12
N THR A 120 -52.11 -33.29 -17.99
CA THR A 120 -50.69 -33.64 -17.85
C THR A 120 -49.87 -33.31 -19.09
N THR A 121 -50.46 -33.41 -20.29
CA THR A 121 -49.78 -33.05 -21.54
C THR A 121 -49.54 -31.54 -21.61
N ALA A 122 -50.54 -30.73 -21.21
CA ALA A 122 -50.39 -29.28 -21.12
C ALA A 122 -49.35 -28.87 -20.07
N GLN A 123 -49.30 -29.55 -18.91
CA GLN A 123 -48.28 -29.33 -17.89
C GLN A 123 -46.87 -29.65 -18.41
N LEU A 124 -46.69 -30.79 -19.08
CA LEU A 124 -45.41 -31.17 -19.66
C LEU A 124 -44.94 -30.21 -20.76
N ASP A 125 -45.85 -29.67 -21.58
CA ASP A 125 -45.50 -28.66 -22.59
C ASP A 125 -45.07 -27.33 -21.96
N ASN A 126 -45.69 -26.92 -20.84
CA ASN A 126 -45.27 -25.75 -20.06
C ASN A 126 -43.89 -25.97 -19.41
N GLU A 127 -43.65 -27.14 -18.82
CA GLU A 127 -42.35 -27.50 -18.24
C GLU A 127 -41.25 -27.55 -19.31
N LYS A 128 -41.52 -28.19 -20.44
CA LYS A 128 -40.59 -28.24 -21.58
C LYS A 128 -40.23 -26.85 -22.09
N THR A 129 -41.23 -25.97 -22.21
CA THR A 129 -41.03 -24.58 -22.64
C THR A 129 -40.16 -23.82 -21.63
N THR A 130 -40.46 -23.96 -20.34
CA THR A 130 -39.68 -23.34 -19.24
C THR A 130 -38.24 -23.82 -19.22
N LEU A 131 -38.01 -25.15 -19.29
CA LEU A 131 -36.67 -25.73 -19.32
C LEU A 131 -35.89 -25.33 -20.58
N SER A 132 -36.55 -25.27 -21.74
CA SER A 132 -35.92 -24.82 -22.98
C SER A 132 -35.37 -23.39 -22.83
N TYR A 133 -36.10 -22.52 -22.16
CA TYR A 133 -35.65 -21.15 -21.91
C TYR A 133 -34.52 -21.06 -20.89
N GLN A 134 -34.55 -21.88 -19.84
CA GLN A 134 -33.44 -21.97 -18.89
C GLN A 134 -32.15 -22.42 -19.59
N VAL A 135 -32.24 -23.41 -20.47
CA VAL A 135 -31.09 -23.88 -21.27
C VAL A 135 -30.53 -22.75 -22.15
N ASP A 136 -31.38 -21.97 -22.81
CA ASP A 136 -30.90 -20.86 -23.65
C ASP A 136 -30.24 -19.74 -22.81
N THR A 137 -30.83 -19.39 -21.66
CA THR A 137 -30.24 -18.42 -20.72
C THR A 137 -28.86 -18.87 -20.25
N LEU A 138 -28.72 -20.15 -19.88
CA LEU A 138 -27.45 -20.71 -19.45
C LEU A 138 -26.40 -20.75 -20.58
N LYS A 139 -26.83 -20.98 -21.83
CA LYS A 139 -25.92 -20.89 -22.98
C LYS A 139 -25.40 -19.46 -23.19
N ASP A 140 -26.27 -18.46 -23.08
CA ASP A 140 -25.87 -17.06 -23.19
C ASP A 140 -24.89 -16.68 -22.07
N GLU A 141 -25.14 -17.12 -20.84
CA GLU A 141 -24.23 -16.91 -19.70
C GLU A 141 -22.88 -17.61 -19.90
N LEU A 142 -22.88 -18.84 -20.42
CA LEU A 142 -21.65 -19.58 -20.74
C LEU A 142 -20.82 -18.83 -21.79
N GLU A 143 -21.44 -18.36 -22.89
CA GLU A 143 -20.75 -17.57 -23.90
C GLU A 143 -20.16 -16.27 -23.34
N GLU A 144 -20.89 -15.60 -22.45
CA GLU A 144 -20.40 -14.38 -21.77
C GLU A 144 -19.19 -14.65 -20.88
N LEU A 145 -19.22 -15.75 -20.13
CA LEU A 145 -18.09 -16.19 -19.29
C LEU A 145 -16.87 -16.57 -20.12
N GLU A 146 -17.05 -17.26 -21.25
CA GLU A 146 -15.97 -17.59 -22.17
C GLU A 146 -15.32 -16.32 -22.76
N GLU A 147 -16.13 -15.35 -23.21
CA GLU A 147 -15.65 -14.06 -23.70
C GLU A 147 -14.87 -13.29 -22.60
N LEU A 148 -15.34 -13.32 -21.35
CA LEU A 148 -14.66 -12.69 -20.22
C LEU A 148 -13.33 -13.37 -19.89
N ASN A 149 -13.29 -14.71 -19.90
CA ASN A 149 -12.07 -15.48 -19.65
C ASN A 149 -10.99 -15.16 -20.70
N LEU A 150 -11.37 -15.07 -21.98
CA LEU A 150 -10.43 -14.69 -23.05
C LEU A 150 -9.85 -13.28 -22.85
N LEU A 151 -10.66 -12.33 -22.37
CA LEU A 151 -10.21 -10.97 -22.09
C LEU A 151 -9.22 -10.95 -20.92
N VAL A 152 -9.56 -11.61 -19.80
CA VAL A 152 -8.68 -11.73 -18.63
C VAL A 152 -7.36 -12.39 -18.98
N GLN A 153 -7.36 -13.45 -19.80
CA GLN A 153 -6.13 -14.09 -20.26
C GLN A 153 -5.25 -13.17 -21.10
N LYS A 154 -5.85 -12.33 -21.96
CA LYS A 154 -5.12 -11.35 -22.76
C LYS A 154 -4.49 -10.26 -21.88
N ASP A 155 -5.24 -9.76 -20.92
CA ASP A 155 -4.77 -8.72 -19.99
C ASP A 155 -3.67 -9.27 -19.09
N TYR A 156 -3.83 -10.49 -18.57
CA TYR A 156 -2.78 -11.20 -17.83
C TYR A 156 -1.49 -11.30 -18.64
N LYS A 157 -1.56 -11.71 -19.91
CA LYS A 157 -0.37 -11.76 -20.80
C LYS A 157 0.28 -10.39 -20.99
N SER A 158 -0.51 -9.32 -21.08
CA SER A 158 0.02 -7.96 -21.21
C SER A 158 0.72 -7.50 -19.94
N VAL A 159 0.10 -7.71 -18.78
CA VAL A 159 0.66 -7.35 -17.47
C VAL A 159 1.91 -8.17 -17.17
N SER A 160 1.90 -9.47 -17.44
CA SER A 160 3.06 -10.35 -17.26
C SER A 160 4.27 -9.88 -18.06
N ARG A 161 4.09 -9.48 -19.32
CA ARG A 161 5.18 -8.91 -20.13
C ARG A 161 5.70 -7.60 -19.56
N SER A 162 4.82 -6.72 -19.09
CA SER A 162 5.24 -5.46 -18.47
C SER A 162 6.01 -5.71 -17.17
N TYR A 163 5.60 -6.71 -16.39
CA TYR A 163 6.29 -7.12 -15.18
C TYR A 163 7.68 -7.69 -15.49
N GLU A 164 7.81 -8.54 -16.51
CA GLU A 164 9.10 -9.10 -16.94
C GLU A 164 10.08 -8.00 -17.36
N LEU A 165 9.63 -7.03 -18.16
CA LEU A 165 10.45 -5.87 -18.56
C LEU A 165 10.90 -5.07 -17.34
N MET A 166 9.96 -4.71 -16.45
CA MET A 166 10.29 -3.96 -15.22
C MET A 166 11.25 -4.75 -14.31
N SER A 167 11.09 -6.07 -14.23
CA SER A 167 11.97 -6.96 -13.46
C SER A 167 13.40 -6.97 -14.04
N GLN A 168 13.54 -6.97 -15.36
CA GLN A 168 14.83 -6.88 -16.02
C GLN A 168 15.50 -5.53 -15.75
N ASP A 169 14.78 -4.42 -15.94
CA ASP A 169 15.28 -3.07 -15.66
C ASP A 169 15.72 -2.92 -14.21
N PHE A 170 14.96 -3.48 -13.27
CA PHE A 170 15.32 -3.50 -11.85
C PHE A 170 16.62 -4.25 -11.58
N LYS A 171 16.82 -5.42 -12.21
CA LYS A 171 18.07 -6.19 -12.08
C LYS A 171 19.27 -5.41 -12.62
N ASP A 172 19.11 -4.75 -13.75
CA ASP A 172 20.16 -3.93 -14.34
C ASP A 172 20.51 -2.72 -13.46
N LEU A 173 19.50 -2.02 -12.95
CA LEU A 173 19.71 -0.88 -12.06
C LEU A 173 20.36 -1.30 -10.73
N LYS A 174 19.99 -2.47 -10.19
CA LYS A 174 20.62 -3.06 -9.01
C LYS A 174 22.11 -3.32 -9.25
N ARG A 175 22.45 -3.98 -10.36
CA ARG A 175 23.85 -4.24 -10.74
C ARG A 175 24.64 -2.95 -10.94
N GLN A 176 24.06 -1.93 -11.58
CA GLN A 176 24.70 -0.62 -11.74
C GLN A 176 24.96 0.05 -10.39
N THR A 177 24.00 -0.04 -9.46
CA THR A 177 24.13 0.51 -8.11
C THR A 177 25.24 -0.19 -7.32
N GLU A 178 25.32 -1.51 -7.41
CA GLU A 178 26.38 -2.31 -6.79
C GLU A 178 27.76 -1.93 -7.36
N LEU A 179 27.87 -1.79 -8.68
CA LEU A 179 29.11 -1.33 -9.33
C LEU A 179 29.52 0.08 -8.87
N LEU A 180 28.58 1.02 -8.80
CA LEU A 180 28.86 2.38 -8.34
C LEU A 180 29.31 2.42 -6.89
N LYS A 181 28.70 1.62 -6.02
CA LYS A 181 29.13 1.47 -4.61
C LYS A 181 30.57 0.95 -4.53
N GLU A 182 30.91 -0.05 -5.34
CA GLU A 182 32.26 -0.61 -5.37
C GLU A 182 33.29 0.39 -5.91
N CYS A 183 32.95 1.15 -6.97
CA CYS A 183 33.80 2.23 -7.47
C CYS A 183 34.06 3.32 -6.41
N ILE A 184 33.05 3.67 -5.62
CA ILE A 184 33.20 4.63 -4.51
C ILE A 184 34.11 4.03 -3.42
N ARG A 185 33.89 2.77 -3.04
CA ARG A 185 34.73 2.06 -2.05
C ARG A 185 36.20 2.06 -2.46
N LEU A 186 36.51 1.69 -3.71
CA LEU A 186 37.87 1.69 -4.25
C LEU A 186 38.47 3.10 -4.29
N ARG A 187 37.68 4.11 -4.62
CA ARG A 187 38.13 5.51 -4.59
C ARG A 187 38.47 5.96 -3.17
N ASP A 188 37.65 5.61 -2.20
CA ASP A 188 37.84 5.99 -0.80
C ASP A 188 39.06 5.25 -0.19
N GLU A 189 39.29 3.99 -0.58
CA GLU A 189 40.54 3.26 -0.26
C GLU A 189 41.76 3.97 -0.84
N LEU A 190 41.72 4.36 -2.11
CA LEU A 190 42.82 5.07 -2.76
C LEU A 190 43.12 6.41 -2.07
N ILE A 191 42.07 7.15 -1.69
CA ILE A 191 42.18 8.40 -0.90
C ILE A 191 42.91 8.13 0.42
N ALA A 192 42.52 7.08 1.15
CA ALA A 192 43.13 6.70 2.42
C ALA A 192 44.59 6.25 2.27
N GLU A 193 44.90 5.44 1.25
CA GLU A 193 46.28 5.00 0.95
C GLU A 193 47.23 6.16 0.69
N HIS A 194 46.72 7.25 0.09
CA HIS A 194 47.49 8.48 -0.15
C HIS A 194 47.52 9.42 1.06
N GLY A 195 46.97 9.02 2.21
CA GLY A 195 46.94 9.83 3.44
C GLY A 195 46.10 11.10 3.31
N LEU A 196 45.11 11.09 2.42
CA LEU A 196 44.18 12.18 2.21
C LEU A 196 42.89 11.93 2.98
N VAL A 197 42.28 13.00 3.45
CA VAL A 197 41.00 12.99 4.16
C VAL A 197 40.08 14.08 3.64
N LEU A 198 38.78 13.83 3.72
CA LEU A 198 37.75 14.81 3.38
C LEU A 198 37.51 15.72 4.58
N VAL A 199 37.59 17.03 4.35
CA VAL A 199 37.32 18.07 5.35
C VAL A 199 36.30 19.07 4.79
N GLY A 200 35.43 19.58 5.67
CA GLY A 200 34.30 20.42 5.27
C GLY A 200 33.01 19.61 5.13
N GLY A 201 31.87 20.31 5.13
CA GLY A 201 30.55 19.67 5.20
C GLY A 201 30.08 19.31 6.62
N GLU A 202 30.83 19.73 7.64
CA GLU A 202 30.45 19.65 9.06
C GLU A 202 29.19 20.48 9.34
N GLU A 203 28.37 20.02 10.29
CA GLU A 203 27.13 20.66 10.70
C GLU A 203 27.41 22.09 11.21
N GLU A 204 26.81 23.09 10.58
CA GLU A 204 26.33 24.21 11.39
C GLU A 204 25.27 23.58 12.29
N GLU A 205 25.42 23.71 13.62
CA GLU A 205 24.34 23.42 14.55
C GLU A 205 23.14 24.27 14.11
N VAL A 206 22.29 23.68 13.28
CA VAL A 206 20.94 24.17 13.07
C VAL A 206 20.32 23.94 14.43
N LYS A 207 20.15 25.02 15.20
CA LYS A 207 19.23 25.00 16.32
C LYS A 207 17.90 24.56 15.73
N ASP A 208 17.49 23.34 16.07
CA ASP A 208 16.18 22.81 15.75
C ASP A 208 15.15 23.73 16.42
N ASP A 209 14.71 24.75 15.69
CA ASP A 209 13.42 25.37 15.95
C ASP A 209 12.38 24.37 15.44
N ASP A 210 11.65 23.82 16.40
CA ASP A 210 10.55 22.86 16.24
C ASP A 210 9.68 23.14 15.00
N ASP A 211 9.60 22.19 14.07
CA ASP A 211 8.38 21.99 13.28
C ASP A 211 8.31 20.57 12.71
N ASP A 212 7.52 19.76 13.40
CA ASP A 212 7.11 18.41 13.04
C ASP A 212 5.99 18.52 11.97
N ASP A 213 6.34 18.64 10.69
CA ASP A 213 5.37 18.56 9.59
C ASP A 213 5.67 17.42 8.60
N LEU A 214 4.74 16.46 8.61
CA LEU A 214 4.73 15.19 7.90
C LEU A 214 4.37 15.38 6.41
N HIS A 215 5.27 15.91 5.57
CA HIS A 215 5.03 15.94 4.12
C HIS A 215 6.27 15.64 3.24
N SER A 216 6.00 14.88 2.17
CA SER A 216 6.92 14.33 1.15
C SER A 216 7.88 15.34 0.48
N ASP A 217 7.67 16.64 0.65
CA ASP A 217 8.49 17.69 0.04
C ASP A 217 9.79 17.96 0.82
N ASN A 218 9.84 17.62 2.12
CA ASN A 218 11.05 17.77 2.94
C ASN A 218 12.18 16.81 2.51
N LYS A 219 11.85 15.67 1.91
CA LYS A 219 12.85 14.67 1.50
C LYS A 219 13.71 15.15 0.32
N LYS A 220 13.10 15.84 -0.66
CA LYS A 220 13.83 16.43 -1.79
C LYS A 220 14.70 17.61 -1.37
N LYS A 221 14.23 18.41 -0.41
CA LYS A 221 15.00 19.52 0.16
C LYS A 221 16.24 19.00 0.90
N SER A 222 16.06 17.94 1.70
CA SER A 222 17.14 17.25 2.41
C SER A 222 18.18 16.61 1.48
N GLU A 223 17.75 15.97 0.38
CA GLU A 223 18.67 15.42 -0.63
C GLU A 223 19.47 16.52 -1.35
N SER A 224 18.83 17.62 -1.75
CA SER A 224 19.53 18.75 -2.39
C SER A 224 20.52 19.42 -1.43
N GLU A 225 20.18 19.53 -0.15
CA GLU A 225 21.10 20.06 0.87
C GLU A 225 22.28 19.13 1.11
N ARG A 226 22.06 17.81 1.13
CA ARG A 226 23.13 16.82 1.22
C ARG A 226 24.08 16.89 0.03
N GLU A 227 23.57 17.04 -1.19
CA GLU A 227 24.38 17.24 -2.40
C GLU A 227 25.22 18.52 -2.31
N LYS A 228 24.62 19.63 -1.88
CA LYS A 228 25.34 20.90 -1.67
C LYS A 228 26.42 20.78 -0.59
N ARG A 229 26.19 19.99 0.46
CA ARG A 229 27.20 19.73 1.51
C ARG A 229 28.39 18.95 0.94
N ILE A 230 28.14 17.86 0.22
CA ILE A 230 29.19 17.06 -0.41
C ILE A 230 30.00 17.92 -1.40
N ALA A 231 29.35 18.80 -2.15
CA ALA A 231 30.01 19.72 -3.08
C ALA A 231 30.95 20.75 -2.40
N LYS A 232 30.79 20.99 -1.10
CA LYS A 232 31.63 21.90 -0.30
C LYS A 232 32.79 21.20 0.41
N MET A 233 32.90 19.87 0.30
CA MET A 233 33.99 19.12 0.90
C MET A 233 35.28 19.30 0.08
N ALA A 234 36.41 19.33 0.77
CA ALA A 234 37.74 19.37 0.16
C ALA A 234 38.56 18.17 0.59
N LEU A 235 39.40 17.66 -0.31
CA LEU A 235 40.42 16.67 0.00
C LEU A 235 41.69 17.37 0.46
N VAL A 236 42.17 17.03 1.64
CA VAL A 236 43.40 17.58 2.23
C VAL A 236 44.24 16.46 2.81
N SER A 237 45.54 16.70 3.05
CA SER A 237 46.38 15.75 3.76
C SER A 237 45.97 15.63 5.23
N GLN A 238 46.29 14.49 5.85
CA GLN A 238 46.05 14.29 7.28
C GLN A 238 46.63 15.42 8.14
N ALA A 239 47.87 15.84 7.85
CA ALA A 239 48.52 16.93 8.59
C ALA A 239 47.79 18.27 8.44
N ALA A 240 47.26 18.58 7.25
CA ALA A 240 46.47 19.78 7.04
C ALA A 240 45.12 19.72 7.77
N ALA A 241 44.47 18.55 7.78
CA ALA A 241 43.25 18.33 8.55
C ALA A 241 43.48 18.53 10.06
N ASP A 242 44.58 18.02 10.60
CA ASP A 242 44.93 18.19 12.01
C ASP A 242 45.17 19.66 12.38
N ILE A 243 45.78 20.45 11.48
CA ILE A 243 45.96 21.90 11.66
C ILE A 243 44.60 22.61 11.62
N LEU A 244 43.75 22.27 10.66
CA LEU A 244 42.40 22.83 10.56
C LEU A 244 41.57 22.52 11.79
N ASN A 245 41.66 21.31 12.35
CA ASN A 245 40.98 20.94 13.59
C ASN A 245 41.47 21.75 14.80
N LYS A 246 42.76 22.11 14.85
CA LYS A 246 43.33 22.97 15.91
C LYS A 246 42.85 24.41 15.81
N ALA A 247 42.49 24.89 14.62
CA ALA A 247 41.94 26.23 14.40
C ALA A 247 40.53 26.43 14.99
N GLY A 248 39.95 25.40 15.60
CA GLY A 248 38.63 25.42 16.25
C GLY A 248 37.51 25.00 15.31
N SER A 249 36.26 25.22 15.73
CA SER A 249 35.06 24.83 14.99
C SER A 249 34.65 25.84 13.92
N GLY A 250 33.85 25.37 12.96
CA GLY A 250 33.25 26.16 11.89
C GLY A 250 33.49 25.57 10.50
N THR A 251 32.93 26.23 9.48
CA THR A 251 33.16 25.86 8.08
C THR A 251 34.66 25.88 7.76
N LEU A 252 35.05 25.16 6.70
CA LEU A 252 36.44 25.14 6.23
C LEU A 252 37.00 26.57 6.03
N ASP A 253 36.19 27.47 5.45
CA ASP A 253 36.56 28.87 5.24
C ASP A 253 36.78 29.63 6.56
N VAL A 254 35.93 29.39 7.57
CA VAL A 254 36.07 30.02 8.89
C VAL A 254 37.36 29.56 9.57
N ARG A 255 37.67 28.26 9.52
CA ARG A 255 38.90 27.70 10.09
C ARG A 255 40.16 28.22 9.40
N LEU A 256 40.13 28.32 8.06
CA LEU A 256 41.21 28.91 7.28
C LEU A 256 41.43 30.39 7.63
N LYS A 257 40.34 31.14 7.83
CA LYS A 257 40.42 32.55 8.21
C LYS A 257 41.06 32.72 9.59
N LYS A 258 40.66 31.93 10.59
CA LYS A 258 41.26 31.94 11.93
C LYS A 258 42.76 31.66 11.89
N LEU A 259 43.21 30.66 11.13
CA LEU A 259 44.64 30.37 10.95
C LEU A 259 45.39 31.53 10.30
N ALA A 260 44.77 32.23 9.35
CA ALA A 260 45.37 33.39 8.71
C ALA A 260 45.51 34.58 9.69
N GLU A 261 44.52 34.79 10.55
CA GLU A 261 44.52 35.80 11.62
C GLU A 261 45.60 35.49 12.67
N GLU A 262 45.63 34.27 13.21
CA GLU A 262 46.67 33.81 14.16
C GLU A 262 48.09 33.97 13.59
N LYS A 263 48.29 33.59 12.31
CA LYS A 263 49.57 33.79 11.63
C LYS A 263 49.96 35.27 11.59
N GLN A 264 49.00 36.17 11.34
CA GLN A 264 49.27 37.60 11.29
C GLN A 264 49.61 38.16 12.67
N GLU A 265 48.89 37.74 13.71
CA GLU A 265 49.17 38.14 15.10
C GLU A 265 50.58 37.71 15.54
N LEU A 266 50.99 36.49 15.22
CA LEU A 266 52.34 36.00 15.51
C LEU A 266 53.43 36.78 14.75
N LEU A 267 53.16 37.18 13.49
CA LEU A 267 54.08 38.02 12.73
C LEU A 267 54.24 39.42 13.36
N ASP A 268 53.12 40.00 13.81
CA ASP A 268 53.11 41.29 14.49
C ASP A 268 53.83 41.21 15.86
N GLU A 269 53.65 40.11 16.60
CA GLU A 269 54.36 39.85 17.86
C GLU A 269 55.88 39.69 17.62
N ILE A 270 56.29 38.91 16.61
CA ILE A 270 57.70 38.80 16.22
C ILE A 270 58.28 40.17 15.86
N TYR A 271 57.52 41.02 15.16
CA TYR A 271 57.97 42.35 14.81
C TYR A 271 58.16 43.24 16.06
N ARG A 272 57.21 43.22 17.00
CA ARG A 272 57.34 43.95 18.28
C ARG A 272 58.51 43.45 19.11
N LEU A 273 58.64 42.13 19.28
CA LEU A 273 59.75 41.54 20.05
C LEU A 273 61.12 41.87 19.43
N ARG A 274 61.22 41.98 18.10
CA ARG A 274 62.45 42.43 17.44
C ARG A 274 62.74 43.90 17.72
N LEU A 275 61.71 44.76 17.77
CA LEU A 275 61.85 46.16 18.12
C LEU A 275 62.30 46.31 19.58
N ASP A 276 61.64 45.62 20.51
CA ASP A 276 61.97 45.61 21.94
C ASP A 276 63.41 45.11 22.19
N LEU A 277 63.81 44.04 21.49
CA LEU A 277 65.18 43.52 21.56
C LEU A 277 66.22 44.55 21.10
N GLU A 278 65.92 45.27 20.01
CA GLU A 278 66.80 46.31 19.50
C GLU A 278 66.87 47.50 20.46
N GLU A 279 65.75 47.91 21.05
CA GLU A 279 65.72 48.93 22.10
C GLU A 279 66.53 48.52 23.34
N GLU A 280 66.39 47.29 23.81
CA GLU A 280 67.16 46.79 24.96
C GLU A 280 68.65 46.68 24.65
N ARG A 281 69.04 46.29 23.43
CA ARG A 281 70.44 46.35 22.98
C ARG A 281 70.99 47.77 23.02
N GLN A 282 70.20 48.76 22.58
CA GLN A 282 70.60 50.17 22.65
C GLN A 282 70.67 50.69 24.09
N LYS A 283 69.76 50.27 24.98
CA LYS A 283 69.80 50.61 26.41
C LYS A 283 71.01 49.98 27.08
N ALA A 284 71.31 48.71 26.81
CA ALA A 284 72.51 48.03 27.31
C ALA A 284 73.78 48.73 26.85
N TYR A 285 73.86 49.15 25.59
CA TYR A 285 74.98 49.94 25.07
C TYR A 285 75.14 51.29 25.79
N LYS A 286 74.03 52.00 26.06
CA LYS A 286 74.04 53.25 26.83
C LYS A 286 74.40 53.04 28.30
N LEU A 287 73.95 51.94 28.90
CA LEU A 287 74.23 51.57 30.29
C LEU A 287 75.70 51.20 30.48
N ASP A 288 76.30 50.48 29.53
CA ASP A 288 77.73 50.15 29.54
C ASP A 288 78.60 51.42 29.43
N GLN A 289 78.17 52.40 28.62
CA GLN A 289 78.79 53.73 28.54
C GLN A 289 78.63 54.56 29.84
N LEU A 290 77.53 54.38 30.57
CA LEU A 290 77.26 55.05 31.86
C LEU A 290 77.98 54.36 33.04
N SER A 291 78.13 53.03 33.02
CA SER A 291 78.86 52.25 34.03
C SER A 291 80.36 52.55 34.01
N LEU A 292 80.90 52.96 32.85
CA LEU A 292 82.27 53.46 32.74
C LEU A 292 82.48 54.85 33.42
N ARG A 293 81.39 55.54 33.78
CA ARG A 293 81.40 56.91 34.33
C ARG A 293 80.99 57.03 35.80
N SER A 294 80.58 55.94 36.46
CA SER A 294 80.10 55.98 37.84
C SER A 294 81.03 55.24 38.81
N THR A 295 82.11 55.91 39.21
CA THR A 295 82.82 55.66 40.46
C THR A 295 82.32 56.66 41.50
N GLY A 296 81.54 56.21 42.48
CA GLY A 296 81.00 57.13 43.49
C GLY A 296 80.10 56.54 44.57
N VAL A 297 80.73 55.81 45.50
CA VAL A 297 80.57 55.85 46.98
C VAL A 297 79.18 56.13 47.60
N ASN A 298 78.69 55.10 48.32
CA ASN A 298 77.91 55.07 49.57
C ASN A 298 77.04 56.28 49.98
N GLY A 299 75.74 56.02 50.16
CA GLY A 299 74.84 56.88 50.93
C GLY A 299 73.34 56.48 50.95
N PRO A 300 72.74 56.02 49.84
CA PRO A 300 71.34 55.57 49.78
C PRO A 300 71.16 54.05 49.65
N GLU A 301 72.22 53.27 49.91
CA GLU A 301 72.29 51.83 49.64
C GLU A 301 71.48 50.99 50.64
N MET A 302 71.35 51.42 51.90
CA MET A 302 70.72 50.65 52.96
C MET A 302 69.19 50.58 52.86
N LYS A 303 68.50 51.68 52.53
CA LYS A 303 67.05 51.69 52.29
C LYS A 303 66.67 50.94 51.01
N LEU A 304 67.50 51.02 49.98
CA LEU A 304 67.34 50.25 48.76
C LEU A 304 67.49 48.75 49.04
N MET A 305 68.44 48.37 49.89
CA MET A 305 68.65 46.99 50.32
C MET A 305 67.47 46.45 51.15
N GLU A 306 66.85 47.26 52.01
CA GLU A 306 65.63 46.89 52.75
C GLU A 306 64.42 46.71 51.82
N VAL A 307 64.17 47.65 50.90
CA VAL A 307 63.10 47.53 49.89
C VAL A 307 63.33 46.30 49.00
N GLN A 308 64.58 46.05 48.62
CA GLN A 308 64.95 44.85 47.84
C GLN A 308 64.70 43.57 48.65
N ARG A 309 64.99 43.57 49.95
CA ARG A 309 64.75 42.42 50.83
C ARG A 309 63.26 42.13 51.01
N GLU A 310 62.44 43.17 51.15
CA GLU A 310 60.99 43.07 51.26
C GLU A 310 60.33 42.67 49.94
N ALA A 311 60.78 43.21 48.80
CA ALA A 311 60.39 42.76 47.47
C ALA A 311 60.73 41.29 47.24
N ASN A 312 61.94 40.85 47.64
CA ASN A 312 62.34 39.44 47.55
C ASN A 312 61.47 38.53 48.44
N LYS A 313 61.05 39.00 49.62
CA LYS A 313 60.10 38.26 50.47
C LYS A 313 58.75 38.09 49.79
N GLN A 314 58.18 39.17 49.24
CA GLN A 314 56.92 39.11 48.51
C GLN A 314 57.00 38.19 47.27
N VAL A 315 58.10 38.26 46.52
CA VAL A 315 58.36 37.35 45.38
C VAL A 315 58.37 35.89 45.83
N ASN A 316 58.98 35.58 46.97
CA ASN A 316 59.00 34.21 47.50
C ASN A 316 57.59 33.75 47.96
N ASP A 317 56.80 34.62 48.58
CA ASP A 317 55.42 34.31 48.96
C ASP A 317 54.52 34.06 47.74
N TYR A 318 54.65 34.88 46.68
CA TYR A 318 53.94 34.66 45.42
C TYR A 318 54.40 33.38 44.72
N LYS A 319 55.70 33.07 44.71
CA LYS A 319 56.22 31.79 44.18
C LYS A 319 55.64 30.59 44.91
N TYR A 320 55.50 30.66 46.23
CA TYR A 320 54.90 29.58 47.00
C TYR A 320 53.41 29.40 46.68
N ARG A 321 52.65 30.51 46.61
CA ARG A 321 51.23 30.49 46.23
C ARG A 321 51.03 29.95 44.81
N LEU A 322 51.89 30.36 43.88
CA LEU A 322 51.87 29.86 42.50
C LEU A 322 52.07 28.35 42.47
N LYS A 323 53.10 27.81 43.13
CA LYS A 323 53.33 26.37 43.21
C LYS A 323 52.15 25.60 43.81
N LYS A 324 51.51 26.17 44.84
CA LYS A 324 50.32 25.56 45.44
C LYS A 324 49.15 25.52 44.46
N ALA A 325 48.91 26.61 43.73
CA ALA A 325 47.88 26.67 42.69
C ALA A 325 48.17 25.72 41.53
N GLU A 326 49.43 25.61 41.08
CA GLU A 326 49.86 24.65 40.04
C GLU A 326 49.59 23.20 40.46
N GLN A 327 49.86 22.85 41.72
CA GLN A 327 49.55 21.53 42.26
C GLN A 327 48.05 21.25 42.32
N GLU A 328 47.24 22.26 42.69
CA GLU A 328 45.78 22.16 42.70
C GLU A 328 45.21 21.97 41.29
N VAL A 329 45.71 22.72 40.30
CA VAL A 329 45.35 22.55 38.88
C VAL A 329 45.64 21.12 38.42
N THR A 330 46.81 20.57 38.76
CA THR A 330 47.18 19.19 38.39
C THR A 330 46.22 18.16 39.00
N THR A 331 45.77 18.40 40.24
CA THR A 331 44.81 17.53 40.95
C THR A 331 43.41 17.61 40.33
N LEU A 332 42.97 18.82 39.98
CA LEU A 332 41.69 19.05 39.30
C LEU A 332 41.69 18.43 37.91
N GLN A 333 42.76 18.59 37.13
CA GLN A 333 42.91 17.95 35.82
C GLN A 333 42.79 16.43 35.91
N SER A 334 43.46 15.81 36.89
CA SER A 334 43.35 14.36 37.14
C SER A 334 41.91 13.94 37.47
N SER A 335 41.18 14.77 38.21
CA SER A 335 39.77 14.54 38.55
C SER A 335 38.86 14.67 37.33
N VAL A 336 39.09 15.68 36.48
CA VAL A 336 38.37 15.89 35.21
C VAL A 336 38.56 14.69 34.29
N SER A 337 39.80 14.25 34.04
CA SER A 337 40.05 13.08 33.18
C SER A 337 39.37 11.81 33.69
N ARG A 338 39.27 11.62 35.01
CA ARG A 338 38.55 10.49 35.59
C ARG A 338 37.04 10.59 35.36
N LEU A 339 36.47 11.79 35.51
CA LEU A 339 35.04 12.05 35.29
C LEU A 339 34.68 11.92 33.81
N GLU A 340 35.50 12.43 32.90
CA GLU A 340 35.35 12.24 31.45
C GLU A 340 35.35 10.76 31.07
N GLY A 341 36.26 9.98 31.66
CA GLY A 341 36.27 8.53 31.47
C GLY A 341 35.02 7.82 32.02
N GLN A 342 34.43 8.31 33.11
CA GLN A 342 33.15 7.80 33.62
C GLN A 342 31.98 8.19 32.70
N LEU A 343 31.94 9.44 32.24
CA LEU A 343 30.91 9.95 31.35
C LEU A 343 30.89 9.16 30.03
N ASN A 344 32.06 8.92 29.42
CA ASN A 344 32.15 8.12 28.20
C ASN A 344 31.63 6.70 28.40
N ARG A 345 31.95 6.05 29.53
CA ARG A 345 31.42 4.70 29.84
C ARG A 345 29.90 4.70 29.99
N PHE A 346 29.34 5.68 30.72
CA PHE A 346 27.90 5.78 30.88
C PHE A 346 27.18 6.10 29.57
N LYS A 347 27.79 6.92 28.70
CA LYS A 347 27.27 7.22 27.38
C LYS A 347 27.19 5.96 26.51
N THR A 348 28.29 5.20 26.39
CA THR A 348 28.30 3.93 25.64
C THR A 348 27.33 2.90 26.24
N GLN A 349 27.20 2.85 27.57
CA GLN A 349 26.24 1.97 28.23
C GLN A 349 24.80 2.37 27.92
N ALA A 350 24.50 3.67 27.87
CA ALA A 350 23.18 4.18 27.51
C ALA A 350 22.83 3.87 26.04
N GLU A 351 23.75 4.12 25.11
CA GLU A 351 23.60 3.78 23.69
C GLU A 351 23.38 2.27 23.48
N SER A 352 24.13 1.42 24.19
CA SER A 352 23.93 -0.03 24.18
C SER A 352 22.58 -0.45 24.78
N SER A 353 22.06 0.27 25.77
CA SER A 353 20.76 -0.02 26.35
C SER A 353 19.61 0.38 25.42
N GLU A 354 19.75 1.51 24.71
CA GLU A 354 18.77 2.00 23.74
C GLU A 354 18.63 1.04 22.55
N THR A 355 19.76 0.56 22.02
CA THR A 355 19.77 -0.44 20.94
C THR A 355 19.06 -1.75 21.36
N ILE A 356 19.33 -2.25 22.57
CA ILE A 356 18.64 -3.45 23.11
C ILE A 356 17.13 -3.18 23.28
N GLU A 357 16.74 -2.00 23.73
CA GLU A 357 15.32 -1.65 23.89
C GLU A 357 14.59 -1.66 22.54
N ASP A 358 15.21 -1.15 21.48
CA ASP A 358 14.64 -1.14 20.14
C ASP A 358 14.53 -2.55 19.54
N GLU A 359 15.52 -3.42 19.78
CA GLU A 359 15.46 -4.84 19.42
C GLU A 359 14.29 -5.55 20.12
N LEU A 360 14.13 -5.34 21.43
CA LEU A 360 13.02 -5.91 22.20
C LEU A 360 11.65 -5.37 21.74
N LYS A 361 11.56 -4.08 21.36
CA LYS A 361 10.34 -3.51 20.75
C LYS A 361 10.02 -4.17 19.41
N ALA A 362 11.03 -4.43 18.58
CA ALA A 362 10.86 -5.12 17.30
C ALA A 362 10.40 -6.57 17.50
N GLU A 363 11.03 -7.31 18.43
CA GLU A 363 10.67 -8.68 18.77
C GLU A 363 9.25 -8.76 19.35
N LYS A 364 8.87 -7.84 20.26
CA LYS A 364 7.51 -7.74 20.79
C LYS A 364 6.48 -7.55 19.67
N ARG A 365 6.75 -6.68 18.69
CA ARG A 365 5.84 -6.48 17.54
C ARG A 365 5.73 -7.74 16.67
N LYS A 366 6.83 -8.47 16.49
CA LYS A 366 6.85 -9.74 15.76
C LYS A 366 6.01 -10.81 16.47
N LEU A 367 6.27 -11.04 17.76
CA LEU A 367 5.52 -12.00 18.58
C LEU A 367 4.03 -11.66 18.66
N GLN A 368 3.68 -10.37 18.72
CA GLN A 368 2.27 -9.94 18.67
C GLN A 368 1.58 -10.28 17.35
N ARG A 369 2.29 -10.22 16.21
CA ARG A 369 1.73 -10.63 14.91
C ARG A 369 1.56 -12.14 14.86
N GLU A 370 2.57 -12.89 15.28
CA GLU A 370 2.53 -14.35 15.34
C GLU A 370 1.40 -14.85 16.27
N LEU A 371 1.19 -14.18 17.41
CA LEU A 371 0.09 -14.47 18.32
C LEU A 371 -1.27 -14.29 17.64
N ARG A 372 -1.48 -13.16 16.95
CA ARG A 372 -2.74 -12.90 16.22
C ARG A 372 -2.99 -13.93 15.11
N GLU A 373 -1.94 -14.31 14.39
CA GLU A 373 -2.04 -15.33 13.34
C GLU A 373 -2.36 -16.70 13.92
N ALA A 374 -1.72 -17.09 15.02
CA ALA A 374 -2.03 -18.33 15.73
C ALA A 374 -3.47 -18.34 16.27
N GLN A 375 -3.94 -17.21 16.82
CA GLN A 375 -5.33 -17.04 17.27
C GLN A 375 -6.32 -17.21 16.11
N ALA A 376 -6.08 -16.57 14.96
CA ALA A 376 -6.93 -16.72 13.78
C ALA A 376 -6.99 -18.19 13.29
N ARG A 377 -5.84 -18.89 13.25
CA ARG A 377 -5.82 -20.31 12.90
C ARG A 377 -6.58 -21.17 13.91
N MET A 378 -6.51 -20.84 15.20
CA MET A 378 -7.25 -21.55 16.23
C MET A 378 -8.76 -21.38 16.04
N GLU A 379 -9.23 -20.16 15.77
CA GLU A 379 -10.65 -19.88 15.47
C GLU A 379 -11.12 -20.64 14.21
N GLU A 380 -10.32 -20.67 13.14
CA GLU A 380 -10.61 -21.45 11.93
C GLU A 380 -10.75 -22.95 12.24
N LEU A 381 -9.83 -23.51 13.02
CA LEU A 381 -9.88 -24.91 13.41
C LEU A 381 -11.06 -25.21 14.34
N GLU A 382 -11.39 -24.32 15.27
CA GLU A 382 -12.57 -24.45 16.14
C GLU A 382 -13.87 -24.46 15.33
N THR A 383 -14.03 -23.55 14.37
CA THR A 383 -15.21 -23.56 13.48
C THR A 383 -15.28 -24.85 12.65
N ALA A 384 -14.17 -25.30 12.06
CA ALA A 384 -14.11 -26.55 11.32
C ALA A 384 -14.49 -27.75 12.20
N ASN A 385 -14.00 -27.78 13.45
CA ASN A 385 -14.30 -28.84 14.41
C ASN A 385 -15.78 -28.84 14.79
N ILE A 386 -16.39 -27.67 15.02
CA ILE A 386 -17.84 -27.54 15.24
C ILE A 386 -18.64 -28.10 14.05
N HIS A 387 -18.22 -27.82 12.81
CA HIS A 387 -18.87 -28.38 11.61
C HIS A 387 -18.77 -29.90 11.53
N LEU A 388 -17.59 -30.46 11.81
CA LEU A 388 -17.38 -31.91 11.85
C LEU A 388 -18.19 -32.57 12.95
N GLN A 389 -18.21 -31.99 14.15
CA GLN A 389 -19.01 -32.49 15.27
C GLN A 389 -20.50 -32.55 14.92
N LYS A 390 -21.05 -31.48 14.33
CA LYS A 390 -22.45 -31.46 13.84
C LYS A 390 -22.71 -32.56 12.80
N ARG A 391 -21.74 -32.85 11.93
CA ARG A 391 -21.87 -33.92 10.91
C ARG A 391 -21.84 -35.30 11.55
N ILE A 392 -20.99 -35.52 12.55
CA ILE A 392 -20.94 -36.75 13.34
C ILE A 392 -22.26 -36.98 14.08
N ASP A 393 -22.81 -35.94 14.71
CA ASP A 393 -24.06 -36.05 15.47
C ASP A 393 -25.23 -36.41 14.55
N LYS A 394 -25.30 -35.84 13.33
CA LYS A 394 -26.27 -36.24 12.30
C LYS A 394 -26.13 -37.71 11.89
N LEU A 395 -24.90 -38.21 11.75
CA LEU A 395 -24.65 -39.62 11.42
C LEU A 395 -25.04 -40.55 12.57
N LYS A 396 -24.78 -40.15 13.82
CA LYS A 396 -25.19 -40.89 15.02
C LYS A 396 -26.70 -40.97 15.15
N THR A 397 -27.42 -39.86 14.95
CA THR A 397 -28.89 -39.85 15.00
C THR A 397 -29.49 -40.68 13.87
N GLY A 398 -28.96 -40.56 12.64
CA GLY A 398 -29.37 -41.40 11.52
C GLY A 398 -29.15 -42.89 11.78
N LYS A 399 -27.98 -43.29 12.30
CA LYS A 399 -27.69 -44.66 12.69
C LYS A 399 -28.63 -45.17 13.78
N ASN A 400 -28.91 -44.36 14.81
CA ASN A 400 -29.81 -44.75 15.89
C ASN A 400 -31.27 -44.87 15.42
N ALA A 401 -31.69 -44.11 14.41
CA ALA A 401 -33.00 -44.27 13.78
C ALA A 401 -33.10 -45.59 13.00
N LEU A 402 -32.05 -45.96 12.26
CA LEU A 402 -31.93 -47.22 11.53
C LEU A 402 -31.86 -48.48 12.42
N ILE A 403 -31.39 -48.36 13.67
CA ILE A 403 -31.31 -49.48 14.63
C ILE A 403 -32.64 -49.67 15.41
N LYS A 404 -33.51 -48.66 15.42
CA LYS A 404 -34.81 -48.69 16.12
C LYS A 404 -35.98 -49.17 15.25
N THR A 405 -35.75 -49.35 13.95
CA THR A 405 -36.60 -50.09 13.01
C THR A 405 -36.10 -51.51 12.88
#